data_AF-A0A948TVQ3-F1
#
_entry.id   AF-A0A948TVQ3-F1
#
_cell.length_a   1.000
_cell.length_b   1.000
_cell.length_c   1.000
_cell.angle_alpha   90.00
_cell.angle_beta   90.00
_cell.angle_gamma   90.00
#
_symmetry.space_group_name_H-M   'P 1'
#
loop_
_entity.id
_entity.type
_entity.pdbx_description
1 polymer ?
#
loop_
_entity_poly.entity_id
_entity_poly.type
_entity_poly.pdbx_seq_one_letter_code
_entity_poly.pdbx_strand_id
1 'polypeptide(L)'
;MSKKRQVIHIHLDAAPKPVPGAPCNGCGLCCLLEPCPLGVILSGRRHGACVAVRWHDDIRQYRCGALSEPVAVLQRVLPARLQRLSPGLSAGLAPLLVGWAQRWIALGQGCDSRLDVNMLTEPLEDAKIP
;
A
#
# COMPACT_ATOMS: atom_id res chain seq x y z
N MET A 1 6.31 21.16 18.87
CA MET A 1 5.90 19.89 18.23
C MET A 1 6.99 19.47 17.26
N SER A 2 7.66 18.35 17.49
CA SER A 2 8.75 17.89 16.62
C SER A 2 8.20 17.53 15.23
N LYS A 3 8.80 18.05 14.15
CA LYS A 3 8.45 17.64 12.79
C LYS A 3 8.76 16.15 12.63
N LYS A 4 7.74 15.31 12.49
CA LYS A 4 7.93 13.88 12.21
C LYS A 4 8.54 13.74 10.81
N ARG A 5 9.74 13.15 10.72
CA ARG A 5 10.39 12.79 9.46
C ARG A 5 10.16 11.31 9.19
N GLN A 6 9.65 10.98 8.01
CA GLN A 6 9.50 9.61 7.53
C GLN A 6 10.10 9.53 6.12
N VAL A 7 10.84 8.47 5.85
CA VAL A 7 11.37 8.16 4.52
C VAL A 7 10.56 7.00 3.96
N ILE A 8 10.11 7.14 2.71
CA ILE A 8 9.49 6.06 1.93
C ILE A 8 10.37 5.78 0.72
N HIS A 9 10.48 4.51 0.34
CA HIS A 9 11.14 4.11 -0.89
C HIS A 9 10.06 3.84 -1.94
N ILE A 10 10.11 4.60 -3.03
CA ILE A 10 9.20 4.48 -4.16
C ILE A 10 9.97 4.03 -5.40
N HIS A 11 9.35 3.19 -6.22
CA HIS A 11 9.93 2.74 -7.48
C HIS A 11 10.07 3.92 -8.44
N LEU A 12 11.19 3.99 -9.17
CA LEU A 12 11.49 5.13 -10.05
C LEU A 12 10.47 5.26 -11.19
N ASP A 13 9.98 4.14 -11.70
CA ASP A 13 8.96 4.11 -12.76
C ASP A 13 7.52 4.33 -12.26
N ALA A 14 7.31 4.59 -10.96
CA ALA A 14 5.98 4.84 -10.44
C ALA A 14 5.42 6.14 -11.04
N ALA A 15 4.16 6.09 -11.47
CA ALA A 15 3.47 7.28 -11.95
C ALA A 15 3.45 8.37 -10.86
N PRO A 16 3.56 9.66 -11.23
CA PRO A 16 3.43 10.75 -10.27
C PRO A 16 2.06 10.69 -9.59
N LYS A 17 1.98 11.22 -8.37
CA LYS A 17 0.71 11.33 -7.65
C LYS A 17 -0.30 12.08 -8.53
N PRO A 18 -1.51 11.54 -8.74
CA PRO A 18 -2.53 12.21 -9.53
C PRO A 18 -3.07 13.43 -8.77
N VAL A 19 -3.64 14.38 -9.51
CA VAL A 19 -4.32 15.52 -8.90
C VAL A 19 -5.45 15.07 -7.98
N PRO A 20 -5.76 15.80 -6.89
CA PRO A 20 -6.88 15.48 -6.02
C PRO A 20 -8.19 15.28 -6.81
N GLY A 21 -8.96 14.25 -6.45
CA GLY A 21 -10.20 13.87 -7.13
C GLY A 21 -10.03 13.02 -8.40
N ALA A 22 -8.86 13.00 -9.03
CA ALA A 22 -8.62 12.11 -10.18
C ALA A 22 -8.52 10.64 -9.75
N PRO A 23 -8.85 9.67 -10.63
CA PRO A 23 -8.74 8.24 -10.32
C PRO A 23 -7.36 7.85 -9.78
N CYS A 24 -7.33 6.93 -8.81
CA CYS A 24 -6.06 6.39 -8.34
C CYS A 24 -5.33 5.68 -9.49
N ASN A 25 -4.15 6.19 -9.84
CA ASN A 25 -3.29 5.67 -10.90
C ASN A 25 -2.25 4.65 -10.41
N GLY A 26 -2.28 4.26 -9.13
CA GLY A 26 -1.30 3.35 -8.56
C GLY A 26 0.07 3.97 -8.26
N CYS A 27 0.18 5.28 -8.03
CA CYS A 27 1.44 5.93 -7.64
C CYS A 27 2.08 5.36 -6.35
N GLY A 28 1.31 4.72 -5.47
CA GLY A 28 1.81 4.07 -4.26
C GLY A 28 2.13 5.00 -3.08
N LEU A 29 2.10 6.33 -3.26
CA LEU A 29 2.48 7.30 -2.22
C LEU A 29 1.75 7.07 -0.89
N CYS A 30 0.41 7.01 -0.90
CA CYS A 30 -0.37 6.78 0.31
C CYS A 30 -0.16 5.36 0.86
N CYS A 31 -0.12 4.34 0.00
CA CYS A 31 0.03 2.94 0.42
C CYS A 31 1.41 2.63 1.05
N LEU A 32 2.45 3.35 0.64
CA LEU A 32 3.80 3.23 1.19
C LEU A 32 4.00 4.07 2.46
N LEU A 33 3.23 5.15 2.60
CA LEU A 33 3.29 6.02 3.78
C LEU A 33 2.58 5.39 4.97
N GLU A 34 1.33 4.97 4.79
CA GLU A 34 0.50 4.39 5.84
C GLU A 34 -0.53 3.38 5.31
N PRO A 35 -0.94 2.39 6.12
CA PRO A 35 -1.97 1.45 5.71
C PRO A 35 -3.36 2.09 5.71
N CYS A 36 -4.17 1.77 4.70
CA CYS A 36 -5.61 2.05 4.70
C CYS A 36 -6.33 1.25 5.81
N PRO A 37 -7.62 1.49 6.10
CA PRO A 37 -8.36 0.75 7.13
C PRO A 37 -8.28 -0.77 6.98
N LEU A 38 -8.34 -1.29 5.74
CA LEU A 38 -8.10 -2.72 5.49
C LEU A 38 -6.67 -3.14 5.86
N GLY A 39 -5.67 -2.35 5.45
CA GLY A 39 -4.26 -2.59 5.78
C GLY A 39 -3.99 -2.59 7.29
N VAL A 40 -4.70 -1.76 8.07
CA VAL A 40 -4.64 -1.76 9.54
C VAL A 40 -5.17 -3.07 10.09
N ILE A 41 -6.30 -3.57 9.58
CA ILE A 41 -6.84 -4.88 10.00
C ILE A 41 -5.89 -6.02 9.62
N LEU A 42 -5.33 -5.99 8.42
CA LEU A 42 -4.41 -7.03 7.93
C LEU A 42 -3.08 -7.07 8.68
N SER A 43 -2.56 -5.92 9.11
CA SER A 43 -1.20 -5.81 9.67
C SER A 43 -1.12 -5.48 11.15
N GLY A 44 -2.20 -4.95 11.74
CA GLY A 44 -2.19 -4.33 13.07
C GLY A 44 -1.40 -3.02 13.16
N ARG A 45 -0.85 -2.51 12.04
CA ARG A 45 0.00 -1.32 12.01
C ARG A 45 -0.82 -0.10 11.57
N ARG A 46 -0.42 1.09 12.03
CA ARG A 46 -1.04 2.37 11.66
C ARG A 46 -0.11 3.31 10.89
N HIS A 47 1.16 2.95 10.72
CA HIS A 47 2.16 3.75 10.03
C HIS A 47 3.08 2.83 9.21
N GLY A 48 3.70 3.40 8.18
CA GLY A 48 4.59 2.69 7.27
C GLY A 48 3.84 1.96 6.15
N ALA A 49 4.60 1.32 5.26
CA ALA A 49 4.03 0.66 4.09
C ALA A 49 3.01 -0.43 4.46
N CYS A 50 1.88 -0.41 3.76
CA CYS A 50 0.82 -1.41 3.90
C CYS A 50 1.36 -2.82 3.60
N VAL A 51 1.02 -3.82 4.43
CA VAL A 51 1.46 -5.22 4.23
C VAL A 51 0.99 -5.81 2.89
N ALA A 52 -0.10 -5.28 2.34
CA ALA A 52 -0.68 -5.72 1.09
C ALA A 52 -0.16 -4.94 -0.13
N VAL A 53 0.60 -3.83 0.01
CA VAL A 53 1.07 -3.08 -1.17
C VAL A 53 2.02 -3.94 -2.01
N ARG A 54 1.84 -3.96 -3.33
CA ARG A 54 2.68 -4.68 -4.28
C ARG A 54 3.04 -3.78 -5.44
N TRP A 55 4.30 -3.80 -5.86
CA TRP A 55 4.71 -3.25 -7.15
C TRP A 55 4.37 -4.26 -8.25
N HIS A 56 3.72 -3.79 -9.31
CA HIS A 56 3.38 -4.56 -10.50
C HIS A 56 4.18 -3.97 -11.66
N ASP A 57 5.17 -4.72 -12.12
CA ASP A 57 6.17 -4.25 -13.10
C ASP A 57 5.59 -4.09 -14.51
N ASP A 58 4.70 -5.01 -14.88
CA ASP A 58 3.98 -5.07 -16.14
C ASP A 58 3.18 -3.80 -16.44
N ILE A 59 2.53 -3.24 -15.41
CA ILE A 59 1.73 -2.02 -15.51
C ILE A 59 2.38 -0.81 -14.82
N ARG A 60 3.59 -0.98 -14.26
CA ARG A 60 4.37 0.03 -13.53
C ARG A 60 3.58 0.73 -12.43
N GLN A 61 2.84 -0.04 -11.64
CA GLN A 61 1.90 0.51 -10.64
C GLN A 61 1.96 -0.24 -9.32
N TYR A 62 1.71 0.50 -8.24
CA TYR A 62 1.40 -0.11 -6.96
C TYR A 62 -0.06 -0.53 -6.91
N ARG A 63 -0.31 -1.81 -6.62
CA ARG A 63 -1.66 -2.37 -6.44
C ARG A 63 -1.81 -2.97 -5.04
N CYS A 64 -3.06 -3.09 -4.61
CA CYS A 64 -3.39 -3.78 -3.38
C CYS A 64 -3.35 -5.29 -3.62
N GLY A 65 -2.42 -5.97 -2.97
CA GLY A 65 -2.29 -7.43 -2.97
C GLY A 65 -3.52 -8.14 -2.41
N ALA A 66 -4.35 -7.49 -1.59
CA ALA A 66 -5.63 -8.08 -1.17
C ALA A 66 -6.62 -8.22 -2.35
N LEU A 67 -6.38 -7.52 -3.45
CA LEU A 67 -7.13 -7.62 -4.71
C LEU A 67 -6.37 -8.47 -5.74
N SER A 68 -5.06 -8.22 -5.94
CA SER A 68 -4.29 -8.90 -6.99
C SER A 68 -3.80 -10.30 -6.59
N GLU A 69 -3.44 -10.49 -5.32
CA GLU A 69 -2.79 -11.71 -4.80
C GLU A 69 -3.34 -12.09 -3.41
N PRO A 70 -4.68 -12.24 -3.25
CA PRO A 70 -5.31 -12.34 -1.93
C PRO A 70 -4.82 -13.53 -1.11
N VAL A 71 -4.53 -14.66 -1.76
CA VAL A 71 -3.98 -15.87 -1.10
C VAL A 71 -2.62 -15.58 -0.49
N ALA A 72 -1.72 -14.93 -1.23
CA ALA A 72 -0.38 -14.60 -0.75
C ALA A 72 -0.42 -13.58 0.39
N VAL A 73 -1.35 -12.61 0.34
CA VAL A 73 -1.58 -11.70 1.48
C VAL A 73 -2.05 -12.46 2.71
N LEU A 74 -3.07 -13.31 2.57
CA LEU A 74 -3.60 -14.13 3.66
C LEU A 74 -2.53 -15.01 4.30
N GLN A 75 -1.74 -15.72 3.48
CA GLN A 75 -0.64 -16.55 3.96
C GLN A 75 0.38 -15.74 4.78
N ARG A 76 0.66 -14.50 4.37
CA ARG A 76 1.60 -13.61 5.07
C ARG A 76 1.07 -13.09 6.41
N VAL A 77 -0.25 -12.86 6.52
CA VAL A 77 -0.86 -12.29 7.74
C VAL A 77 -1.40 -13.35 8.70
N LEU A 78 -1.68 -14.57 8.23
CA LEU A 78 -2.17 -15.66 9.06
C LEU A 78 -1.10 -16.11 10.07
N PRO A 79 -1.50 -16.47 11.31
CA PRO A 79 -0.57 -17.02 12.31
C PRO A 79 0.09 -18.32 11.84
N ALA A 80 1.35 -18.54 12.25
CA ALA A 80 2.13 -19.73 11.86
C ALA A 80 1.43 -21.09 12.12
N ARG A 81 0.58 -21.16 13.15
CA ARG A 81 -0.21 -22.36 13.46
C ARG A 81 -1.25 -22.67 12.39
N LEU A 82 -1.88 -21.63 11.84
CA LEU A 82 -2.86 -21.72 10.76
C LEU A 82 -2.17 -21.88 9.40
N GLN A 83 -1.00 -21.27 9.20
CA GLN A 83 -0.19 -21.44 7.98
C GLN A 83 0.08 -22.91 7.66
N ARG A 84 0.27 -23.76 8.67
CA ARG A 84 0.51 -25.20 8.47
C ARG A 84 -0.71 -25.98 7.97
N LEU A 85 -1.91 -25.41 8.12
CA LEU A 85 -3.19 -25.94 7.63
C LEU A 85 -3.70 -25.18 6.38
N SER A 86 -2.91 -24.23 5.86
CA SER A 86 -3.45 -23.05 5.15
C SER A 86 -3.66 -23.07 3.63
N PRO A 87 -3.18 -24.02 2.79
CA PRO A 87 -3.37 -23.85 1.34
C PRO A 87 -4.86 -23.75 0.97
N GLY A 88 -5.69 -24.65 1.51
CA GLY A 88 -7.13 -24.64 1.28
C GLY A 88 -7.86 -23.50 1.99
N LEU A 89 -7.47 -23.17 3.23
CA LEU A 89 -8.13 -22.11 4.01
C LEU A 89 -7.89 -20.72 3.38
N SER A 90 -6.66 -20.40 2.99
CA SER A 90 -6.34 -19.13 2.35
C SER A 90 -7.02 -19.01 0.99
N ALA A 91 -7.12 -20.11 0.22
CA ALA A 91 -7.88 -20.14 -1.01
C ALA A 91 -9.39 -19.90 -0.78
N GLY A 92 -9.97 -20.50 0.26
CA GLY A 92 -11.38 -20.32 0.60
C GLY A 92 -11.72 -18.91 1.10
N LEU A 93 -10.81 -18.25 1.82
CA LEU A 93 -11.01 -16.89 2.35
C LEU A 93 -10.66 -15.79 1.36
N ALA A 94 -9.89 -16.08 0.31
CA ALA A 94 -9.51 -15.13 -0.73
C ALA A 94 -10.68 -14.34 -1.34
N PRO A 95 -11.80 -14.95 -1.79
CA PRO A 95 -12.90 -14.18 -2.37
C PRO A 95 -13.57 -13.23 -1.37
N LEU A 96 -13.64 -13.61 -0.09
CA LEU A 96 -14.16 -12.73 0.97
C LEU A 96 -13.25 -11.51 1.15
N LEU A 97 -11.93 -11.74 1.21
CA LEU A 97 -10.96 -10.65 1.30
C LEU A 97 -11.06 -9.70 0.11
N VAL A 98 -11.18 -10.22 -1.11
CA VAL A 98 -11.35 -9.41 -2.33
C VAL A 98 -12.62 -8.55 -2.24
N GLY A 99 -13.76 -9.14 -1.89
CA GLY A 99 -15.02 -8.41 -1.79
C GLY A 99 -14.99 -7.31 -0.73
N TRP A 100 -14.33 -7.55 0.41
CA TRP A 100 -14.14 -6.54 1.44
C TRP A 100 -13.19 -5.45 0.97
N ALA A 101 -12.09 -5.82 0.33
CA ALA A 101 -11.11 -4.88 -0.21
C ALA A 101 -11.71 -3.96 -1.26
N GLN A 102 -12.56 -4.47 -2.16
CA GLN A 102 -13.26 -3.65 -3.16
C GLN A 102 -14.23 -2.65 -2.52
N ARG A 103 -14.91 -3.05 -1.43
CA ARG A 103 -15.87 -2.18 -0.73
C ARG A 103 -15.18 -1.10 0.11
N TRP A 104 -14.03 -1.42 0.68
CA TRP A 104 -13.36 -0.56 1.66
C TRP A 104 -12.28 0.32 1.05
N ILE A 105 -11.70 -0.10 -0.07
CA ILE A 105 -10.66 0.65 -0.74
C ILE A 105 -11.26 1.28 -1.99
N ALA A 106 -11.37 2.61 -1.98
CA ALA A 106 -11.83 3.42 -3.10
C ALA A 106 -10.76 3.52 -4.24
N LEU A 107 -10.07 2.42 -4.53
CA LEU A 107 -9.09 2.37 -5.63
C LEU A 107 -9.80 2.70 -6.94
N GLY A 108 -9.34 3.77 -7.58
CA GLY A 108 -9.85 4.22 -8.88
C GLY A 108 -11.05 5.16 -8.80
N GLN A 109 -11.61 5.44 -7.62
CA GLN A 109 -12.78 6.33 -7.48
C GLN A 109 -12.42 7.81 -7.31
N GLY A 110 -11.24 8.09 -6.76
CA GLY A 110 -10.72 9.45 -6.62
C GLY A 110 -9.55 9.52 -5.64
N CYS A 111 -8.58 10.39 -5.90
CA CYS A 111 -7.46 10.62 -4.99
C CYS A 111 -7.89 11.57 -3.87
N ASP A 112 -8.03 11.04 -2.65
CA ASP A 112 -8.38 11.76 -1.43
C ASP A 112 -7.16 12.17 -0.58
N SER A 113 -5.98 11.66 -0.92
CA SER A 113 -4.74 11.93 -0.21
C SER A 113 -4.36 13.42 -0.31
N ARG A 114 -4.25 14.08 0.84
CA ARG A 114 -3.81 15.48 1.04
C ARG A 114 -2.29 15.67 0.99
N LEU A 115 -1.55 14.65 0.59
CA LEU A 115 -0.09 14.71 0.50
C LEU A 115 0.30 15.48 -0.75
N ASP A 116 0.88 16.66 -0.57
CA ASP A 116 1.51 17.38 -1.67
C ASP A 116 2.95 16.91 -1.86
N VAL A 117 3.30 16.61 -3.11
CA VAL A 117 4.67 16.23 -3.48
C VAL A 117 5.38 17.49 -3.95
N ASN A 118 6.27 18.01 -3.12
CA ASN A 118 7.17 19.08 -3.53
C ASN A 118 8.47 18.47 -4.05
N MET A 119 8.75 18.69 -5.33
CA MET A 119 10.05 18.34 -5.91
C MET A 119 11.07 19.35 -5.39
N LEU A 120 12.03 18.90 -4.60
CA LEU A 120 13.14 19.76 -4.21
C LEU A 120 14.07 19.89 -5.42
N THR A 121 14.12 21.09 -6.00
CA THR A 121 14.97 21.42 -7.15
C THR A 121 16.42 21.72 -6.76
N GLU A 122 16.66 21.97 -5.46
CA GLU A 122 17.99 22.16 -4.89
C GLU A 122 18.58 20.79 -4.50
N PRO A 123 19.87 20.51 -4.80
CA PRO A 123 20.53 19.31 -4.32
C PRO A 123 20.46 19.23 -2.79
N LEU A 124 20.26 18.02 -2.26
CA LEU A 124 20.29 17.74 -0.80
C LEU A 124 21.73 17.87 -0.26
N GLU A 125 22.34 19.05 -0.38
CA GLU A 125 23.53 19.40 0.38
C GLU A 125 23.11 19.46 1.85
N ASP A 126 23.81 18.72 2.71
CA ASP A 126 23.67 18.64 4.17
C ASP A 126 22.65 17.67 4.79
N ALA A 127 22.06 16.75 4.04
CA ALA A 127 21.29 15.66 4.65
C ALA A 127 22.22 14.57 5.24
N LYS A 128 22.90 14.87 6.37
CA LYS A 128 23.55 13.84 7.21
C LYS A 128 22.48 12.81 7.58
N ILE A 129 22.52 11.64 6.94
CA ILE A 129 21.69 10.49 7.29
C ILE A 129 22.24 9.99 8.64
N PRO A 130 21.47 10.05 9.73
CA PRO A 130 21.91 9.48 11.01
C PRO A 130 21.98 7.95 10.95
#